data_AF-A0A087TVR8-F1
#
_entry.id   AF-A0A087TVR8-F1
#
_cell.length_a   1.000
_cell.length_b   1.000
_cell.length_c   1.000
_cell.angle_alpha   90.00
_cell.angle_beta   90.00
_cell.angle_gamma   90.00
#
_symmetry.space_group_name_H-M   'P 1'
#
loop_
_entity.id
_entity.type
_entity.pdbx_description
1 polymer ?
#
loop_
_entity_poly.entity_id
_entity_poly.type
_entity_poly.pdbx_seq_one_letter_code
_entity_poly.pdbx_strand_id
1 'polypeptide(L)' 'MHQLYVLFEHASGYALFRTREFEEVAVFLPQVQNSILDVSKFRGVVYFMAFQSFRSGSQALENAKSIKNG' A
#
# COMPACT_ATOMS: atom_id res chain seq x y z
N MET A 1 21.18 -0.46 3.02
CA MET A 1 19.96 0.33 2.72
C MET A 1 18.77 -0.42 3.29
N HIS A 2 17.99 0.22 4.18
CA HIS A 2 16.76 -0.40 4.70
C HIS A 2 15.70 -0.42 3.60
N GLN A 3 14.89 -1.48 3.56
CA GLN A 3 13.75 -1.57 2.65
C GLN A 3 12.48 -1.43 3.48
N LEU A 4 11.70 -0.39 3.19
CA LEU A 4 10.39 -0.22 3.78
C LEU A 4 9.35 -1.00 2.99
N TYR A 5 8.56 -1.79 3.70
CA TYR A 5 7.41 -2.52 3.15
C TYR A 5 6.12 -1.94 3.73
N VAL A 6 5.11 -1.84 2.87
CA VAL A 6 3.78 -1.35 3.19
C VAL A 6 2.78 -2.48 2.97
N LEU A 7 2.05 -2.83 4.02
CA LEU A 7 0.87 -3.70 3.93
C LEU A 7 -0.32 -2.86 3.48
N PHE A 8 -1.10 -3.38 2.55
CA PHE A 8 -2.37 -2.80 2.12
C PHE A 8 -3.47 -3.85 2.24
N GLU A 9 -4.42 -3.61 3.14
CA GLU A 9 -5.55 -4.47 3.42
C GLU A 9 -6.72 -4.15 2.48
N HIS A 10 -6.82 -4.89 1.38
CA HIS A 10 -7.90 -4.76 0.41
C HIS A 10 -9.04 -5.73 0.71
N ALA A 11 -10.27 -5.41 0.27
CA ALA A 11 -11.44 -6.28 0.48
C ALA A 11 -11.29 -7.69 -0.14
N SER A 12 -10.41 -7.84 -1.14
CA SER A 12 -10.12 -9.13 -1.78
C SER A 12 -8.88 -9.86 -1.24
N GLY A 13 -8.12 -9.25 -0.32
CA GLY A 13 -6.89 -9.84 0.21
C GLY A 13 -5.87 -8.82 0.67
N TYR A 14 -4.70 -9.32 1.07
CA TYR A 14 -3.57 -8.50 1.52
C TYR A 14 -2.57 -8.29 0.40
N ALA A 15 -2.22 -7.04 0.12
CA ALA A 15 -1.15 -6.69 -0.79
C ALA A 15 0.07 -6.19 -0.02
N LEU A 16 1.26 -6.63 -0.43
CA LEU A 16 2.52 -6.15 0.09
C LEU A 16 3.23 -5.33 -0.99
N PHE A 17 3.64 -4.12 -0.63
CA PHE A 17 4.39 -3.23 -1.49
C PHE A 17 5.74 -2.91 -0.85
N ARG A 18 6.77 -2.73 -1.66
CA ARG A 18 8.02 -2.09 -1.27
C ARG A 18 7.96 -0.64 -1.71
N THR A 19 8.42 0.29 -0.88
CA THR A 19 8.54 1.70 -1.26
C THR A 19 9.99 2.11 -1.41
N ARG A 20 10.22 3.11 -2.26
CA ARG A 20 11.49 3.84 -2.28
C ARG A 20 11.42 4.97 -1.24
N GLU A 21 12.51 5.15 -0.48
CA GLU A 21 12.64 6.28 0.44
C GLU A 21 12.58 7.61 -0.33
N PHE A 22 11.88 8.58 0.25
CA PHE A 22 11.82 9.97 -0.20
C PHE A 22 12.19 10.88 0.97
N GLU A 23 12.61 12.11 0.67
CA GLU A 23 12.86 13.12 1.71
C GLU A 23 11.55 13.50 2.41
N GLU A 24 11.48 13.29 3.72
CA GLU A 24 10.30 13.61 4.54
C GLU A 24 9.87 15.08 4.42
N VAL A 25 10.84 15.99 4.26
CA VAL A 25 10.57 17.44 4.13
C VAL A 25 9.80 17.75 2.85
N ALA A 26 10.02 17.00 1.77
CA ALA A 26 9.40 17.25 0.47
C ALA A 26 7.94 16.76 0.39
N VAL A 27 7.48 15.92 1.34
CA VAL A 27 6.13 15.31 1.34
C VAL A 27 5.01 16.34 1.34
N PHE A 28 5.25 17.49 1.97
CA PHE A 28 4.27 18.57 2.09
C PHE A 28 4.26 19.52 0.88
N LEU A 29 5.17 19.35 -0.09
CA LEU A 29 5.16 20.14 -1.31
C LEU A 29 3.96 19.71 -2.19
N PRO A 30 3.14 20.66 -2.67
CA PRO A 30 1.98 20.34 -3.51
C PRO A 30 2.34 19.51 -4.75
N GLN A 31 3.53 19.72 -5.32
CA GLN A 31 4.02 18.98 -6.48
C GLN A 31 4.22 17.49 -6.16
N VAL A 32 4.69 17.18 -4.95
CA VAL A 32 4.88 15.79 -4.48
C VAL A 32 3.52 15.14 -4.21
N GLN A 33 2.60 15.86 -3.56
CA GLN A 33 1.24 15.36 -3.36
C GLN A 33 0.51 15.09 -4.68
N ASN A 34 0.59 16.01 -5.64
CA ASN A 34 -0.02 15.82 -6.97
C ASN A 34 0.63 14.69 -7.77
N SER A 35 1.89 14.33 -7.47
CA SER A 35 2.58 13.25 -8.19
C SER A 35 1.95 11.88 -7.96
N ILE A 36 1.26 11.67 -6.83
CA ILE A 36 0.59 10.39 -6.53
C ILE A 36 -0.61 10.13 -7.45
N LEU A 37 -1.19 11.20 -8.02
CA LEU A 37 -2.30 11.14 -8.97
C LEU A 37 -1.84 10.76 -10.38
N ASP A 38 -0.54 10.90 -10.66
CA ASP A 38 0.08 10.48 -11.91
C ASP A 38 0.61 9.05 -11.74
N VAL A 39 -0.03 8.09 -12.41
CA VAL A 39 0.32 6.67 -12.28
C VAL A 39 1.77 6.38 -12.68
N SER A 40 2.33 7.13 -13.64
CA SER A 40 3.70 6.93 -14.10
C SER A 40 4.69 7.34 -13.02
N LYS A 41 4.41 8.44 -12.32
CA LYS A 41 5.22 8.90 -11.17
C LYS A 41 5.04 8.00 -9.96
N PHE A 42 3.82 7.60 -9.65
CA PHE A 42 3.50 6.71 -8.53
C PHE A 42 4.24 5.37 -8.62
N ARG A 43 4.29 4.76 -9.82
CA ARG A 43 5.02 3.50 -10.08
C ARG A 43 6.55 3.62 -9.89
N GLY A 44 7.11 4.82 -9.89
CA GLY A 44 8.53 5.06 -9.57
C GLY A 44 8.84 4.94 -8.07
N VAL A 45 7.82 4.99 -7.22
CA VAL A 45 7.96 5.01 -5.75
C VAL A 45 7.42 3.73 -5.11
N VAL A 46 6.32 3.18 -5.64
CA VAL A 46 5.64 2.00 -5.06
C VAL A 46 5.80 0.79 -5.97
N TYR A 47 6.29 -0.31 -5.39
CA TYR A 47 6.59 -1.56 -6.09
C TYR A 47 5.76 -2.70 -5.50
N PHE A 48 4.99 -3.38 -6.34
CA PHE A 48 4.23 -4.56 -5.94
C PHE A 48 5.16 -5.74 -5.63
N MET A 49 4.98 -6.40 -4.49
CA MET A 49 5.81 -7.51 -4.04
C MET A 49 5.03 -8.82 -3.91
N ALA A 50 3.85 -8.79 -3.31
CA ALA A 50 3.03 -9.97 -3.12
C ALA A 50 1.55 -9.60 -2.98
N PHE A 51 0.68 -10.57 -3.31
CA PHE A 51 -0.75 -10.51 -3.01
C PHE A 51 -1.23 -11.84 -2.48
N GLN A 52 -1.95 -11.82 -1.36
CA GLN A 52 -2.62 -12.97 -0.79
C GLN A 52 -4.13 -12.75 -0.85
N SER A 53 -4.80 -13.41 -1.80
CA SER A 53 -6.24 -13.33 -1.96
C SER A 53 -7.01 -14.05 -0.85
N PHE A 54 -8.17 -13.52 -0.46
CA PHE A 54 -9.15 -14.28 0.30
C PHE A 54 -9.83 -15.31 -0.61
N ARG A 55 -10.00 -16.53 -0.08
CA ARG A 55 -10.57 -17.67 -0.82
C ARG A 55 -12.10 -17.67 -0.82
N SER A 56 -12.72 -16.89 0.06
CA SER A 56 -14.17 -16.79 0.19
C SER A 56 -14.61 -15.44 0.74
N GLY A 57 -15.89 -15.11 0.54
CA GLY A 57 -16.50 -13.94 1.18
C GLY A 57 -16.56 -14.04 2.71
N SER A 58 -16.67 -15.26 3.27
CA SER A 58 -16.61 -15.46 4.72
C SER A 58 -15.24 -15.11 5.28
N GLN A 59 -14.16 -15.53 4.60
CA GLN A 59 -12.79 -15.19 4.98
C GLN A 59 -12.56 -13.67 4.87
N ALA A 60 -13.07 -13.02 3.82
CA ALA A 60 -12.98 -11.57 3.68
C ALA A 60 -13.68 -10.83 4.84
N LEU A 61 -14.89 -11.27 5.21
CA LEU A 61 -15.63 -10.68 6.33
C LEU A 61 -14.91 -10.87 7.67
N GLU A 62 -14.34 -12.05 7.91
CA GLU A 62 -13.56 -12.34 9.12
C GLU A 62 -12.33 -11.44 9.20
N ASN A 63 -11.56 -11.35 8.11
CA ASN A 63 -10.38 -10.49 8.07
C ASN A 63 -10.73 -9.01 8.24
N ALA A 64 -11.82 -8.53 7.63
CA ALA A 64 -12.31 -7.16 7.83
C ALA A 64 -12.68 -6.87 9.30
N LYS A 65 -13.25 -7.85 10.01
CA LYS A 65 -13.53 -7.72 11.45
C LYS A 65 -12.26 -7.71 12.29
N SER A 66 -11.28 -8.56 11.96
CA SER A 66 -9.98 -8.57 12.64
C SER A 66 -9.27 -7.23 12.48
N ILE A 67 -9.17 -6.70 11.25
CA ILE A 67 -8.57 -5.38 10.98
C ILE A 67 -9.26 -4.28 11.79
N LYS A 68 -10.60 -4.30 11.86
CA LYS A 68 -11.36 -3.32 12.64
C LYS A 68 -10.99 -3.34 14.14
N ASN A 69 -10.62 -4.50 14.67
CA ASN A 69 -10.38 -4.70 16.10
C ASN A 69 -8.90 -4.61 16.50
N GLY A 70 -7.99 -4.49 15.54
CA GLY A 70 -6.53 -4.51 15.77
C GLY A 70 -6.02 -5.88 16.20
#